data_AF-A0A7V3SJB4-F1
#
_entry.id   AF-A0A7V3SJB4-F1
#
_cell.length_a   1.000
_cell.length_b   1.000
_cell.length_c   1.000
_cell.angle_alpha   90.00
_cell.angle_beta   90.00
_cell.angle_gamma   90.00
#
_symmetry.space_group_name_H-M   'P 1'
#
loop_
_entity.id
_entity.type
_entity.pdbx_description
1 polymer ?
#
loop_
_entity_poly.entity_id
_entity_poly.type
_entity_poly.pdbx_seq_one_letter_code
_entity_poly.pdbx_strand_id
1 'polypeptide(L)'
;MVDDLCQSRVKLTDSPLEKLVANCVGFAYIGSRRTLKQAVLSHSKLLRERSGLNRCEGCPKDSDSEEEWARWWYGRADWDKDSGVFPDFVIAHEVPGNCWNGALIELKDSKQGSIASFNSTLPSAEKDVNRLADIVRESVRRYDFPLSHTQEYAWKRKCFYLVRTWASQEEKVRISLVQGTFFETLPNQDLLRQLWLQLLCGAGLTIEASKHVLDALASLEREEIAVSRHIEKASIKPRLRIMSEVEADANPHDYPEIPPKTVNLIVKPEIADEGDDNLWIPQSLTWFEQQADDEKVDVVESTPQRICLREKDSEYTFKVCCIHHKRNGRHLVLQYIHGSNPQDSEREKHHESFR
;
A
#
# COMPACT_ATOMS: atom_id res chain seq x y z
N MET A 1 -7.75 6.26 9.17
CA MET A 1 -7.06 6.68 7.93
C MET A 1 -7.92 7.57 7.03
N VAL A 2 -9.01 7.07 6.43
CA VAL A 2 -9.86 7.91 5.54
C VAL A 2 -10.48 9.06 6.33
N ASP A 3 -10.99 8.80 7.54
CA ASP A 3 -11.48 9.87 8.42
C ASP A 3 -10.37 10.81 8.88
N ASP A 4 -9.18 10.36 9.27
CA ASP A 4 -8.09 11.27 9.66
C ASP A 4 -7.64 12.18 8.50
N LEU A 5 -7.65 11.65 7.27
CA LEU A 5 -7.37 12.40 6.04
C LEU A 5 -8.47 13.43 5.70
N CYS A 6 -9.70 13.24 6.19
CA CYS A 6 -10.86 14.07 5.86
C CYS A 6 -11.37 14.97 7.01
N GLN A 7 -11.19 14.56 8.27
CA GLN A 7 -11.70 15.21 9.48
C GLN A 7 -10.71 16.19 10.09
N SER A 8 -9.41 16.06 9.77
CA SER A 8 -8.42 17.04 10.21
C SER A 8 -8.50 18.28 9.32
N ARG A 9 -8.39 19.47 9.92
CA ARG A 9 -8.22 20.76 9.21
C ARG A 9 -6.91 20.85 8.39
N VAL A 10 -6.31 19.71 8.06
CA VAL A 10 -5.07 19.60 7.30
C VAL A 10 -5.47 19.52 5.84
N LYS A 11 -5.14 20.55 5.05
CA LYS A 11 -5.35 20.42 3.61
C LYS A 11 -4.50 19.27 3.11
N LEU A 12 -5.04 18.49 2.18
CA LEU A 12 -4.33 17.36 1.55
C LEU A 12 -2.99 17.77 0.91
N THR A 13 -2.72 19.07 0.76
CA THR A 13 -1.50 19.67 0.23
C THR A 13 -0.52 20.20 1.28
N ASP A 14 -0.92 20.31 2.55
CA ASP A 14 -0.15 21.04 3.57
C ASP A 14 1.01 20.24 4.16
N SER A 15 1.03 18.92 3.93
CA SER A 15 2.04 18.03 4.50
C SER A 15 2.45 16.94 3.52
N PRO A 16 3.72 16.48 3.57
CA PRO A 16 4.14 15.23 2.95
C PRO A 16 3.21 14.09 3.33
N LEU A 17 2.96 13.16 2.40
CA LEU A 17 2.01 12.06 2.61
C LEU A 17 2.35 11.22 3.85
N GLU A 18 3.65 11.02 4.10
CA GLU A 18 4.17 10.34 5.30
C GLU A 18 3.70 10.97 6.63
N LYS A 19 3.57 12.30 6.71
CA LYS A 19 3.09 12.99 7.90
C LYS A 19 1.58 12.91 8.06
N LEU A 20 0.84 12.83 6.95
CA LEU A 20 -0.60 12.64 6.99
C LEU A 20 -0.94 11.27 7.59
N VAL A 21 -0.25 10.23 7.11
CA VAL A 21 -0.44 8.86 7.61
C VAL A 21 0.15 8.68 9.01
N ALA A 22 1.19 9.47 9.39
CA ALA A 22 1.84 9.42 10.70
C ALA A 22 0.93 9.50 11.93
N ASN A 23 -0.23 10.13 11.75
CA ASN A 23 -1.20 10.33 12.83
C ASN A 23 -2.27 9.23 12.89
N CYS A 24 -2.30 8.33 11.91
CA CYS A 24 -3.22 7.19 11.90
C CYS A 24 -2.75 6.13 12.90
N VAL A 25 -3.69 5.59 13.67
CA VAL A 25 -3.46 4.45 14.59
C VAL A 25 -3.59 3.14 13.81
N GLY A 26 -2.93 2.08 14.27
CA GLY A 26 -3.07 0.73 13.69
C GLY A 26 -2.00 0.37 12.66
N PHE A 27 -0.91 1.14 12.56
CA PHE A 27 0.17 0.90 11.62
C PHE A 27 1.55 0.85 12.30
N ALA A 28 2.43 0.00 11.78
CA ALA A 28 3.85 -0.03 12.08
C ALA A 28 4.64 0.81 11.05
N TYR A 29 5.43 1.77 11.53
CA TYR A 29 6.25 2.67 10.70
C TYR A 29 7.58 2.03 10.34
N ILE A 30 8.01 2.07 9.08
CA ILE A 30 9.25 1.43 8.63
C ILE A 30 10.17 2.40 7.85
N GLY A 31 9.58 3.28 7.03
CA GLY A 31 10.31 4.16 6.10
C GLY A 31 11.00 5.35 6.77
N SER A 32 10.24 6.42 7.01
CA SER A 32 10.73 7.76 7.39
C SER A 32 10.89 7.99 8.90
N ARG A 33 11.48 7.03 9.62
CA ARG A 33 11.55 7.03 11.10
C ARG A 33 12.33 8.19 11.70
N ARG A 34 13.34 8.72 11.00
CA ARG A 34 14.10 9.89 11.46
C ARG A 34 13.20 11.11 11.51
N THR A 35 12.51 11.35 10.39
CA THR A 35 11.59 12.48 10.23
C THR A 35 10.35 12.32 11.11
N LEU A 36 9.90 11.09 11.34
CA LEU A 36 8.73 10.74 12.13
C LEU A 36 9.08 10.26 13.54
N LYS A 37 10.24 10.64 14.10
CA LYS A 37 10.74 10.10 15.39
C LYS A 37 9.69 10.15 16.50
N GLN A 38 8.98 11.27 16.64
CA GLN A 38 7.95 11.43 17.68
C GLN A 38 6.75 10.50 17.47
N ALA A 39 6.32 10.28 16.22
CA ALA A 39 5.26 9.33 15.91
C ALA A 39 5.71 7.90 16.21
N VAL A 40 6.96 7.54 15.87
CA VAL A 40 7.54 6.22 16.17
C VAL A 40 7.59 5.96 17.67
N LEU A 41 8.06 6.93 18.47
CA LEU A 41 8.09 6.80 19.94
C LEU A 41 6.68 6.66 20.53
N SER A 42 5.71 7.42 20.00
CA SER A 42 4.31 7.30 20.40
C SER A 42 3.75 5.91 20.10
N HIS A 43 4.08 5.32 18.94
CA HIS A 43 3.70 3.95 18.60
C HIS A 43 4.44 2.90 19.44
N SER A 44 5.69 3.16 19.82
CA SER A 44 6.43 2.26 20.74
C SER A 44 5.77 2.20 22.12
N LYS A 45 5.18 3.31 22.58
CA LYS A 45 4.35 3.32 23.80
C LYS A 45 3.10 2.45 23.64
N LEU A 46 2.39 2.54 22.51
CA LEU A 46 1.24 1.67 22.24
C LEU A 46 1.65 0.19 22.19
N LEU A 47 2.81 -0.12 21.59
CA LEU A 47 3.36 -1.46 21.54
C LEU A 47 3.70 -1.99 22.95
N ARG A 48 4.24 -1.14 23.84
CA ARG A 48 4.44 -1.46 25.26
C ARG A 48 3.13 -1.82 25.94
N GLU A 49 2.10 -0.99 25.77
CA GLU A 49 0.77 -1.22 26.35
C GLU A 49 0.15 -2.54 25.85
N ARG A 50 0.29 -2.86 24.56
CA ARG A 50 -0.12 -4.15 23.97
C ARG A 50 0.68 -5.34 24.51
N SER A 51 2.00 -5.18 24.65
CA SER A 51 2.91 -6.26 25.08
C SER A 51 2.80 -6.59 26.57
N GLY A 52 2.27 -5.69 27.39
CA GLY A 52 2.01 -5.94 28.82
C GLY A 52 1.09 -7.13 29.08
N LEU A 53 0.29 -7.54 28.07
CA LEU A 53 -0.59 -8.71 28.13
C LEU A 53 0.12 -10.02 27.77
N ASN A 54 1.22 -9.97 27.00
CA ASN A 54 2.00 -11.13 26.58
C ASN A 54 3.49 -10.72 26.42
N ARG A 55 4.33 -11.00 27.42
CA ARG A 55 5.77 -10.70 27.31
C ARG A 55 6.48 -11.70 26.39
N CYS A 56 7.23 -11.19 25.44
CA CYS A 56 8.13 -11.96 24.58
C CYS A 56 9.58 -11.91 25.07
N GLU A 57 10.40 -12.85 24.59
CA GLU A 57 11.82 -12.91 24.92
C GLU A 57 12.56 -11.64 24.47
N GLY A 58 13.40 -11.10 25.36
CA GLY A 58 14.17 -9.88 25.11
C GLY A 58 13.37 -8.57 25.10
N CYS A 59 12.07 -8.62 25.46
CA CYS A 59 11.23 -7.43 25.57
C CYS A 59 11.73 -6.50 26.70
N PRO A 60 11.78 -5.17 26.48
CA PRO A 60 12.14 -4.21 27.53
C PRO A 60 11.17 -4.27 28.72
N LYS A 61 11.61 -3.76 29.86
CA LYS A 61 10.74 -3.60 31.03
C LYS A 61 9.78 -2.43 30.83
N ASP A 62 8.66 -2.45 31.55
CA ASP A 62 7.66 -1.37 31.47
C ASP A 62 8.24 -0.02 31.93
N SER A 63 9.25 -0.06 32.81
CA SER A 63 10.02 1.10 33.29
C SER A 63 11.01 1.66 32.27
N ASP A 64 11.29 0.91 31.20
CA ASP A 64 12.28 1.29 30.21
C ASP A 64 11.72 2.40 29.29
N SER A 65 12.62 3.19 28.73
CA SER A 65 12.28 4.36 27.91
C SER A 65 11.60 3.97 26.59
N GLU A 66 10.82 4.88 26.00
CA GLU A 66 10.23 4.69 24.67
C GLU A 66 11.30 4.41 23.59
N GLU A 67 12.51 4.93 23.78
CA GLU A 67 13.64 4.70 22.87
C GLU A 67 14.20 3.28 22.96
N GLU A 68 14.16 2.65 24.14
CA GLU A 68 14.51 1.24 24.32
C GLU A 68 13.46 0.33 23.70
N TRP A 69 12.18 0.69 23.85
CA TRP A 69 11.08 0.02 23.15
C TRP A 69 11.18 0.15 21.63
N ALA A 70 11.55 1.31 21.11
CA ALA A 70 11.81 1.49 19.68
C ALA A 70 13.01 0.66 19.20
N ARG A 71 14.14 0.65 19.94
CA ARG A 71 15.31 -0.20 19.63
C ARG A 71 14.92 -1.66 19.57
N TRP A 72 14.16 -2.13 20.56
CA TRP A 72 13.67 -3.51 20.59
C TRP A 72 12.74 -3.77 19.41
N TRP A 73 11.76 -2.91 19.14
CA TRP A 73 10.82 -3.06 18.03
C TRP A 73 11.56 -3.27 16.69
N TYR A 74 12.52 -2.41 16.37
CA TYR A 74 13.25 -2.51 15.10
C TYR A 74 14.46 -3.44 15.11
N GLY A 75 14.83 -4.00 16.26
CA GLY A 75 15.92 -4.98 16.41
C GLY A 75 17.31 -4.42 16.19
N ARG A 76 17.49 -3.09 16.30
CA ARG A 76 18.78 -2.43 16.06
C ARG A 76 18.92 -1.13 16.84
N ALA A 77 20.16 -0.76 17.14
CA ALA A 77 20.47 0.44 17.92
C ALA A 77 20.17 1.74 17.16
N ASP A 78 20.39 1.76 15.85
CA ASP A 78 20.16 2.90 14.95
C ASP A 78 18.81 2.82 14.24
N TRP A 79 17.76 2.55 15.02
CA TRP A 79 16.36 2.47 14.57
C TRP A 79 15.83 3.78 13.98
N ASP A 80 16.42 4.91 14.38
CA ASP A 80 16.02 6.26 13.99
C ASP A 80 16.59 6.70 12.64
N LYS A 81 17.32 5.83 11.93
CA LYS A 81 17.74 6.07 10.56
C LYS A 81 16.63 5.67 9.58
N ASP A 82 16.42 6.49 8.57
CA ASP A 82 15.53 6.13 7.46
C ASP A 82 16.12 4.97 6.68
N SER A 83 15.29 3.97 6.41
CA SER A 83 15.72 2.70 5.80
C SER A 83 15.79 2.80 4.28
N GLY A 84 14.91 3.60 3.66
CA GLY A 84 14.71 3.61 2.21
C GLY A 84 14.34 2.24 1.64
N VAL A 85 13.80 1.35 2.48
CA VAL A 85 13.35 0.00 2.10
C VAL A 85 11.83 -0.04 2.09
N PHE A 86 11.27 -0.90 1.25
CA PHE A 86 9.85 -1.22 1.27
C PHE A 86 9.52 -2.13 2.47
N PRO A 87 8.33 -1.99 3.08
CA PRO A 87 7.32 -0.96 2.86
C PRO A 87 7.60 0.29 3.71
N ASP A 88 6.82 1.35 3.50
CA ASP A 88 6.84 2.51 4.41
C ASP A 88 6.04 2.24 5.69
N PHE A 89 4.93 1.49 5.59
CA PHE A 89 4.02 1.15 6.68
C PHE A 89 3.55 -0.31 6.59
N VAL A 90 3.12 -0.85 7.72
CA VAL A 90 2.44 -2.16 7.80
C VAL A 90 1.18 -2.03 8.65
N ILE A 91 0.02 -2.45 8.16
CA ILE A 91 -1.22 -2.53 8.95
C ILE A 91 -1.05 -3.63 10.00
N ALA A 92 -1.54 -3.43 11.23
CA ALA A 92 -1.52 -4.46 12.27
C ALA A 92 -2.17 -5.77 11.76
N HIS A 93 -1.58 -6.92 12.10
CA HIS A 93 -2.23 -8.20 11.85
C HIS A 93 -3.05 -8.66 13.05
N GLU A 94 -4.35 -8.37 13.07
CA GLU A 94 -5.22 -8.63 14.22
C GLU A 94 -6.16 -9.83 14.04
N VAL A 95 -6.62 -10.09 12.81
CA VAL A 95 -7.60 -11.13 12.47
C VAL A 95 -7.14 -11.88 11.22
N PRO A 96 -6.85 -13.19 11.31
CA PRO A 96 -6.50 -14.00 10.14
C PRO A 96 -7.64 -14.04 9.12
N GLY A 97 -7.30 -13.98 7.82
CA GLY A 97 -8.24 -14.32 6.73
C GLY A 97 -8.92 -13.15 6.01
N ASN A 98 -8.84 -11.91 6.51
CA ASN A 98 -9.32 -10.74 5.78
C ASN A 98 -8.23 -10.14 4.87
N CYS A 99 -8.59 -9.60 3.71
CA CYS A 99 -7.60 -9.19 2.70
C CYS A 99 -6.85 -7.87 3.01
N TRP A 100 -7.21 -7.17 4.08
CA TRP A 100 -6.60 -5.91 4.50
C TRP A 100 -5.62 -6.08 5.67
N ASN A 101 -5.72 -7.19 6.40
CA ASN A 101 -4.97 -7.44 7.63
C ASN A 101 -3.48 -7.69 7.37
N GLY A 102 -2.60 -7.02 8.11
CA GLY A 102 -1.16 -7.17 7.91
C GLY A 102 -0.63 -6.56 6.60
N ALA A 103 -1.44 -5.78 5.87
CA ALA A 103 -1.08 -5.26 4.56
C ALA A 103 0.18 -4.36 4.61
N LEU A 104 1.03 -4.49 3.59
CA LEU A 104 2.24 -3.71 3.41
C LEU A 104 1.94 -2.49 2.55
N ILE A 105 2.21 -1.28 3.04
CA ILE A 105 1.87 -0.04 2.33
C ILE A 105 3.13 0.74 1.96
N GLU A 106 3.25 1.08 0.69
CA GLU A 106 4.26 2.00 0.16
C GLU A 106 3.60 3.33 -0.22
N LEU A 107 4.28 4.43 0.06
CA LEU A 107 3.81 5.76 -0.31
C LEU A 107 4.32 6.18 -1.69
N LYS A 108 3.43 6.79 -2.47
CA LYS A 108 3.74 7.39 -3.76
C LYS A 108 3.21 8.82 -3.81
N ASP A 109 4.06 9.75 -3.38
CA ASP A 109 3.70 11.17 -3.25
C ASP A 109 4.32 11.98 -4.39
N SER A 110 3.48 12.58 -5.24
CA SER A 110 3.89 13.31 -6.43
C SER A 110 3.28 14.71 -6.49
N LYS A 111 4.11 15.70 -6.85
CA LYS A 111 3.66 17.08 -7.12
C LYS A 111 3.00 17.23 -8.49
N GLN A 112 3.12 16.22 -9.36
CA GLN A 112 2.59 16.20 -10.73
C GLN A 112 1.42 15.22 -10.84
N GLY A 113 0.82 15.13 -12.03
CA GLY A 113 -0.25 14.16 -12.31
C GLY A 113 0.22 12.71 -12.41
N SER A 114 1.51 12.48 -12.65
CA SER A 114 2.11 11.15 -12.70
C SER A 114 2.43 10.62 -11.30
N ILE A 115 2.46 9.29 -11.18
CA ILE A 115 2.85 8.59 -9.95
C ILE A 115 4.37 8.61 -9.79
N ALA A 116 4.84 8.75 -8.56
CA ALA A 116 6.26 8.61 -8.25
C ALA A 116 6.77 7.20 -8.58
N SER A 117 8.04 7.06 -8.98
CA SER A 117 8.60 5.77 -9.39
C SER A 117 8.72 4.75 -8.24
N PHE A 118 8.75 3.46 -8.59
CA PHE A 118 8.94 2.35 -7.67
C PHE A 118 10.44 2.06 -7.45
N ASN A 119 11.07 2.90 -6.63
CA ASN A 119 12.52 2.87 -6.40
C ASN A 119 12.97 1.84 -5.35
N SER A 120 12.08 1.45 -4.44
CA SER A 120 12.41 0.55 -3.34
C SER A 120 12.26 -0.91 -3.73
N THR A 121 11.27 -1.22 -4.58
CA THR A 121 10.90 -2.59 -4.93
C THR A 121 10.02 -2.61 -6.19
N LEU A 122 9.93 -3.75 -6.89
CA LEU A 122 8.95 -3.89 -7.96
C LEU A 122 7.53 -3.95 -7.35
N PRO A 123 6.53 -3.33 -7.99
CA PRO A 123 5.17 -3.44 -7.52
C PRO A 123 4.69 -4.89 -7.62
N SER A 124 4.05 -5.40 -6.57
CA SER A 124 3.44 -6.73 -6.57
C SER A 124 2.14 -6.71 -5.78
N ALA A 125 1.27 -7.68 -6.02
CA ALA A 125 0.04 -7.93 -5.28
C ALA A 125 0.34 -8.38 -3.85
N GLU A 126 1.36 -9.22 -3.68
CA GLU A 126 1.75 -9.78 -2.39
C GLU A 126 3.27 -9.87 -2.23
N LYS A 127 3.74 -9.87 -0.98
CA LYS A 127 5.13 -10.16 -0.63
C LYS A 127 5.23 -11.02 0.61
N ASP A 128 6.24 -11.88 0.63
CA ASP A 128 6.64 -12.62 1.81
C ASP A 128 7.52 -11.73 2.70
N VAL A 129 7.04 -11.43 3.91
CA VAL A 129 7.77 -10.64 4.90
C VAL A 129 9.13 -11.24 5.26
N ASN A 130 9.30 -12.57 5.18
CA ASN A 130 10.58 -13.22 5.45
C ASN A 130 11.66 -12.88 4.41
N ARG A 131 11.25 -12.51 3.20
CA ARG A 131 12.14 -12.13 2.10
C ARG A 131 12.46 -10.62 2.08
N LEU A 132 11.84 -9.83 2.96
CA LEU A 132 12.12 -8.41 3.09
C LEU A 132 13.39 -8.17 3.92
N ALA A 133 13.87 -6.92 3.90
CA ALA A 133 15.03 -6.52 4.69
C ALA A 133 14.83 -6.84 6.18
N ASP A 134 15.90 -7.25 6.87
CA ASP A 134 15.85 -7.72 8.26
C ASP A 134 15.09 -6.77 9.19
N ILE A 135 15.29 -5.47 9.02
CA ILE A 135 14.64 -4.44 9.81
C ILE A 135 13.10 -4.43 9.69
N VAL A 136 12.59 -4.77 8.51
CA VAL A 136 11.16 -4.90 8.24
C VAL A 136 10.65 -6.17 8.88
N ARG A 137 11.33 -7.29 8.62
CA ARG A 137 10.97 -8.61 9.15
C ARG A 137 10.87 -8.60 10.67
N GLU A 138 11.88 -8.04 11.35
CA GLU A 138 11.92 -7.92 12.80
C GLU A 138 10.82 -6.99 13.33
N SER A 139 10.63 -5.83 12.69
CA SER A 139 9.60 -4.87 13.08
C SER A 139 8.19 -5.44 12.97
N VAL A 140 7.87 -6.12 11.87
CA VAL A 140 6.57 -6.76 11.65
C VAL A 140 6.36 -7.91 12.63
N ARG A 141 7.36 -8.78 12.77
CA ARG A 141 7.30 -9.92 13.71
C ARG A 141 7.01 -9.45 15.14
N ARG A 142 7.67 -8.38 15.60
CA ARG A 142 7.47 -7.85 16.97
C ARG A 142 6.17 -7.09 17.12
N TYR A 143 5.74 -6.37 16.09
CA TYR A 143 4.49 -5.63 16.10
C TYR A 143 3.27 -6.55 16.16
N ASP A 144 3.32 -7.67 15.42
CA ASP A 144 2.25 -8.67 15.38
C ASP A 144 2.36 -9.73 16.50
N PHE A 145 3.21 -9.53 17.51
CA PHE A 145 3.29 -10.44 18.64
C PHE A 145 1.98 -10.40 19.47
N PRO A 146 1.41 -11.54 19.92
CA PRO A 146 1.96 -12.91 19.88
C PRO A 146 1.62 -13.71 18.61
N LEU A 147 0.77 -13.20 17.73
CA LEU A 147 0.32 -13.93 16.53
C LEU A 147 1.49 -14.35 15.65
N SER A 148 2.55 -13.56 15.57
CA SER A 148 3.77 -13.88 14.81
C SER A 148 4.51 -15.16 15.26
N HIS A 149 4.15 -15.75 16.41
CA HIS A 149 4.75 -16.98 16.92
C HIS A 149 3.84 -18.20 16.78
N THR A 150 2.65 -18.05 16.17
CA THR A 150 1.78 -19.19 15.87
C THR A 150 2.19 -19.84 14.54
N GLN A 151 1.90 -21.13 14.38
CA GLN A 151 2.18 -21.85 13.12
C GLN A 151 1.33 -21.35 11.95
N GLU A 152 0.20 -20.73 12.24
CA GLU A 152 -0.79 -20.23 11.28
C GLU A 152 -0.52 -18.79 10.83
N TYR A 153 0.59 -18.19 11.29
CA TYR A 153 0.91 -16.81 10.95
C TYR A 153 1.20 -16.65 9.44
N ALA A 154 0.38 -15.83 8.79
CA ALA A 154 0.51 -15.53 7.37
C ALA A 154 1.70 -14.60 7.10
N TRP A 155 2.83 -15.16 6.65
CA TRP A 155 4.00 -14.37 6.27
C TRP A 155 3.87 -13.67 4.92
N LYS A 156 3.01 -14.18 4.04
CA LYS A 156 2.64 -13.50 2.79
C LYS A 156 1.57 -12.47 3.07
N ARG A 157 1.81 -11.24 2.61
CA ARG A 157 0.96 -10.08 2.85
C ARG A 157 0.59 -9.40 1.55
N LYS A 158 -0.66 -8.95 1.45
CA LYS A 158 -1.09 -8.08 0.36
C LYS A 158 -0.35 -6.74 0.43
N CYS A 159 0.04 -6.23 -0.73
CA CYS A 159 0.71 -4.96 -0.88
C CYS A 159 -0.28 -3.92 -1.36
N PHE A 160 -0.13 -2.70 -0.84
CA PHE A 160 -0.90 -1.54 -1.21
C PHE A 160 0.02 -0.35 -1.46
N TYR A 161 -0.46 0.57 -2.27
CA TYR A 161 0.24 1.78 -2.63
C TYR A 161 -0.67 2.96 -2.33
N LEU A 162 -0.28 3.79 -1.36
CA LEU A 162 -0.99 5.04 -1.11
C LEU A 162 -0.44 6.09 -2.07
N VAL A 163 -1.20 6.33 -3.13
CA VAL A 163 -0.85 7.22 -4.23
C VAL A 163 -1.47 8.59 -3.99
N ARG A 164 -0.65 9.63 -3.99
CA ARG A 164 -1.09 11.02 -4.06
C ARG A 164 -0.47 11.70 -5.27
N THR A 165 -1.31 12.24 -6.16
CA THR A 165 -0.87 13.08 -7.28
C THR A 165 -1.30 14.51 -7.07
N TRP A 166 -0.64 15.45 -7.75
CA TRP A 166 -0.90 16.88 -7.63
C TRP A 166 -0.81 17.38 -6.17
N ALA A 167 0.15 16.86 -5.39
CA ALA A 167 0.30 17.12 -3.95
C ALA A 167 0.47 18.61 -3.56
N SER A 168 0.65 19.50 -4.53
CA SER A 168 0.77 20.95 -4.34
C SER A 168 -0.38 21.77 -4.93
N GLN A 169 -1.38 21.12 -5.55
CA GLN A 169 -2.53 21.77 -6.19
C GLN A 169 -3.83 21.27 -5.56
N GLU A 170 -4.36 22.05 -4.62
CA GLU A 170 -5.58 21.73 -3.85
C GLU A 170 -6.78 21.38 -4.75
N GLU A 171 -6.90 22.04 -5.91
CA GLU A 171 -7.98 21.81 -6.86
C GLU A 171 -7.85 20.53 -7.71
N LYS A 172 -6.68 19.89 -7.69
CA LYS A 172 -6.38 18.70 -8.53
C LYS A 172 -5.95 17.47 -7.74
N VAL A 173 -5.66 17.64 -6.45
CA VAL A 173 -5.17 16.58 -5.58
C VAL A 173 -6.12 15.39 -5.59
N ARG A 174 -5.55 14.19 -5.65
CA ARG A 174 -6.27 12.92 -5.54
C ARG A 174 -5.44 12.01 -4.68
N ILE A 175 -6.10 11.23 -3.84
CA ILE A 175 -5.47 10.23 -3.00
C ILE A 175 -6.17 8.90 -3.26
N SER A 176 -5.41 7.86 -3.54
CA SER A 176 -5.95 6.51 -3.68
C SER A 176 -5.09 5.51 -2.93
N LEU A 177 -5.70 4.68 -2.09
CA LEU A 177 -5.09 3.45 -1.61
C LEU A 177 -5.36 2.37 -2.65
N VAL A 178 -4.30 1.90 -3.31
CA VAL A 178 -4.40 1.02 -4.49
C VAL A 178 -3.82 -0.34 -4.16
N GLN A 179 -4.59 -1.40 -4.35
CA GLN A 179 -4.11 -2.76 -4.19
C GLN A 179 -3.03 -3.07 -5.24
N GLY A 180 -1.98 -3.78 -4.84
CA GLY A 180 -0.83 -4.04 -5.68
C GLY A 180 -1.10 -4.85 -6.95
N THR A 181 -2.20 -5.62 -6.98
CA THR A 181 -2.71 -6.27 -8.19
C THR A 181 -2.94 -5.29 -9.33
N PHE A 182 -3.28 -4.03 -9.04
CA PHE A 182 -3.45 -2.98 -10.06
C PHE A 182 -2.18 -2.75 -10.89
N PHE A 183 -1.01 -2.81 -10.25
CA PHE A 183 0.29 -2.58 -10.90
C PHE A 183 0.96 -3.89 -11.35
N GLU A 184 0.73 -5.00 -10.64
CA GLU A 184 1.29 -6.31 -11.00
C GLU A 184 0.46 -6.98 -12.10
N THR A 185 0.68 -6.56 -13.35
CA THR A 185 0.04 -7.21 -14.51
C THR A 185 0.79 -8.45 -14.99
N LEU A 186 2.04 -8.62 -14.55
CA LEU A 186 2.89 -9.77 -14.82
C LEU A 186 3.64 -10.12 -13.53
N PRO A 187 3.89 -11.42 -13.25
CA PRO A 187 4.79 -11.81 -12.18
C PRO A 187 6.16 -11.15 -12.35
N ASN A 188 6.78 -10.73 -11.23
CA ASN A 188 8.08 -10.04 -11.25
C ASN A 188 9.16 -10.79 -12.04
N GLN A 189 9.18 -12.12 -11.95
CA GLN A 189 10.14 -12.97 -12.66
C GLN A 189 9.96 -12.90 -14.19
N ASP A 190 8.72 -12.89 -14.66
CA ASP A 190 8.41 -12.74 -16.08
C ASP A 190 8.73 -11.33 -16.59
N LEU A 191 8.49 -10.31 -15.77
CA LEU A 191 8.87 -8.93 -16.07
C LEU A 191 10.40 -8.79 -16.22
N LEU A 192 11.17 -9.34 -15.28
CA LEU A 192 12.64 -9.33 -15.33
C LEU A 192 13.16 -10.11 -16.54
N ARG A 193 12.59 -11.28 -16.84
CA ARG A 193 12.92 -12.04 -18.04
C ARG A 193 12.70 -11.20 -19.30
N GLN A 194 11.55 -10.53 -19.44
CA GLN A 194 11.27 -9.70 -20.62
C GLN A 194 12.24 -8.51 -20.71
N LEU A 195 12.53 -7.85 -19.58
CA LEU A 195 13.51 -6.76 -19.53
C LEU A 195 14.89 -7.22 -20.00
N TRP A 196 15.40 -8.34 -19.48
CA TRP A 196 16.70 -8.86 -19.88
C TRP A 196 16.73 -9.28 -21.34
N LEU A 197 15.66 -9.92 -21.83
CA LEU A 197 15.56 -10.28 -23.24
C LEU A 197 15.65 -9.05 -24.15
N GLN A 198 14.92 -7.98 -23.83
CA GLN A 198 14.99 -6.73 -24.59
C GLN A 198 16.40 -6.12 -24.60
N LEU A 199 17.09 -6.12 -23.45
CA LEU A 199 18.46 -5.63 -23.36
C LEU A 199 19.45 -6.48 -24.18
N LEU A 200 19.32 -7.81 -24.14
CA LEU A 200 20.17 -8.73 -24.91
C LEU A 200 19.92 -8.61 -26.41
N CYS A 201 18.65 -8.49 -26.83
CA CYS A 201 18.31 -8.23 -28.23
C CYS A 201 18.79 -6.84 -28.69
N GLY A 202 18.67 -5.82 -27.84
CA GLY A 202 19.23 -4.49 -28.10
C GLY A 202 20.76 -4.50 -28.24
N ALA A 203 21.44 -5.45 -27.62
CA ALA A 203 22.87 -5.71 -27.80
C ALA A 203 23.19 -6.58 -29.04
N GLY A 204 22.19 -6.98 -29.83
CA GLY A 204 22.35 -7.73 -31.08
C GLY A 204 22.31 -9.25 -30.93
N LEU A 205 21.92 -9.79 -29.77
CA LEU A 205 21.81 -11.24 -29.56
C LEU A 205 20.42 -11.76 -29.98
N THR A 206 20.39 -12.94 -30.63
CA THR A 206 19.13 -13.65 -30.88
C THR A 206 18.63 -14.34 -29.60
N ILE A 207 17.36 -14.73 -29.58
CA ILE A 207 16.74 -15.46 -28.46
C ILE A 207 17.49 -16.77 -28.22
N GLU A 208 17.80 -17.51 -29.29
CA GLU A 208 18.47 -18.80 -29.22
C GLU A 208 19.88 -18.67 -28.67
N ALA A 209 20.62 -17.65 -29.11
CA ALA A 209 21.98 -17.39 -28.66
C ALA A 209 22.05 -16.93 -27.19
N SER A 210 20.98 -16.31 -26.69
CA SER A 210 20.93 -15.74 -25.34
C SER A 210 20.21 -16.61 -24.31
N LYS A 211 19.56 -17.71 -24.71
CA LYS A 211 18.67 -18.50 -23.85
C LYS A 211 19.24 -18.83 -22.46
N HIS A 212 20.45 -19.40 -22.40
CA HIS A 212 21.07 -19.78 -21.13
C HIS A 212 21.42 -18.57 -20.25
N VAL A 213 21.87 -17.47 -20.87
CA VAL A 213 22.18 -16.22 -20.16
C VAL A 213 20.90 -15.56 -19.66
N LEU A 214 19.86 -15.56 -20.48
CA LEU A 214 18.55 -15.05 -20.14
C LEU A 214 17.96 -15.80 -18.94
N ASP A 215 18.01 -17.12 -18.93
CA ASP A 215 17.51 -17.93 -17.81
C ASP A 215 18.26 -17.60 -16.51
N ALA A 216 19.59 -17.46 -16.57
CA ALA A 216 20.41 -17.12 -15.40
C ALA A 216 20.19 -15.68 -14.90
N LEU A 217 20.03 -14.71 -15.79
CA LEU A 217 19.75 -13.32 -15.42
C LEU A 217 18.32 -13.15 -14.90
N ALA A 218 17.36 -13.85 -15.51
CA ALA A 218 15.97 -13.83 -15.09
C ALA A 218 15.79 -14.41 -13.70
N SER A 219 16.56 -15.44 -13.31
CA SER A 219 16.46 -16.05 -11.97
C SER A 219 16.96 -15.16 -10.83
N LEU A 220 17.62 -14.04 -11.13
CA LEU A 220 18.12 -13.11 -10.11
C LEU A 220 16.97 -12.29 -9.54
N GLU A 221 16.92 -12.20 -8.22
CA GLU A 221 16.03 -11.26 -7.54
C GLU A 221 16.63 -9.84 -7.56
N ARG A 222 15.77 -8.83 -7.34
CA ARG A 222 16.15 -7.42 -7.37
C ARG A 222 17.31 -7.11 -6.41
N GLU A 223 17.30 -7.72 -5.23
CA GLU A 223 18.30 -7.51 -4.18
C GLU A 223 19.67 -8.01 -4.61
N GLU A 224 19.73 -9.12 -5.36
CA GLU A 224 20.95 -9.70 -5.93
C GLU A 224 21.50 -8.84 -7.09
N ILE A 225 20.59 -8.30 -7.91
CA ILE A 225 20.94 -7.35 -8.97
C ILE A 225 21.52 -6.06 -8.36
N ALA A 226 20.90 -5.56 -7.30
CA ALA A 226 21.19 -4.27 -6.69
C ALA A 226 22.41 -4.25 -5.75
N VAL A 227 23.25 -5.29 -5.74
CA VAL A 227 24.48 -5.32 -4.95
C VAL A 227 25.53 -4.36 -5.54
N SER A 228 26.25 -3.66 -4.65
CA SER A 228 27.42 -2.86 -5.04
C SER A 228 28.62 -3.78 -5.27
N ARG A 229 29.18 -3.76 -6.47
CA ARG A 229 30.25 -4.68 -6.87
C ARG A 229 31.61 -3.99 -6.75
N HIS A 230 32.57 -4.66 -6.13
CA HIS A 230 33.96 -4.22 -6.19
C HIS A 230 34.59 -4.77 -7.46
N ILE A 231 35.18 -3.88 -8.25
CA ILE A 231 35.95 -4.24 -9.43
C ILE A 231 37.39 -3.84 -9.14
N GLU A 232 38.31 -4.80 -9.23
CA GLU A 232 39.72 -4.56 -8.98
C GLU A 232 40.22 -3.40 -9.85
N LYS A 233 41.03 -2.51 -9.26
CA LYS A 233 41.58 -1.30 -9.92
C LYS A 233 40.56 -0.22 -10.29
N ALA A 234 39.26 -0.45 -10.13
CA ALA A 234 38.27 0.61 -10.26
C ALA A 234 38.26 1.48 -8.99
N SER A 235 38.32 2.81 -9.16
CA SER A 235 38.15 3.77 -8.06
C SER A 235 36.66 3.98 -7.68
N ILE A 236 35.76 3.21 -8.29
CA ILE A 236 34.31 3.28 -8.08
C ILE A 236 33.74 1.87 -7.86
N LYS A 237 32.61 1.79 -7.15
CA LYS A 237 31.85 0.54 -6.95
C LYS A 237 30.51 0.62 -7.71
N PRO A 238 30.40 0.06 -8.92
CA PRO A 238 29.14 0.10 -9.65
C PRO A 238 28.05 -0.70 -8.95
N ARG A 239 26.82 -0.23 -9.10
CA ARG A 239 25.59 -0.87 -8.63
C ARG A 239 24.54 -0.75 -9.72
N LEU A 240 23.92 -1.85 -10.09
CA LEU A 240 22.77 -1.84 -10.98
C LEU A 240 21.51 -1.54 -10.16
N ARG A 241 20.57 -0.80 -10.73
CA ARG A 241 19.26 -0.56 -10.12
C ARG A 241 18.20 -0.68 -11.21
N ILE A 242 17.11 -1.35 -10.89
CA ILE A 242 15.93 -1.40 -11.72
C ILE A 242 14.94 -0.38 -11.15
N MET A 243 14.70 0.67 -11.93
CA MET A 243 13.68 1.66 -11.64
C MET A 243 12.46 1.33 -12.49
N SER A 244 11.29 1.38 -11.89
CA SER A 244 10.03 1.11 -12.58
C SER A 244 9.14 2.34 -12.49
N GLU A 245 8.64 2.75 -13.63
CA GLU A 245 7.68 3.84 -13.80
C GLU A 245 6.34 3.25 -14.21
N VAL A 246 5.25 3.95 -13.92
CA VAL A 246 3.93 3.53 -14.38
C VAL A 246 3.76 3.90 -15.85
N GLU A 247 3.23 2.96 -16.63
CA GLU A 247 2.68 3.25 -17.93
C GLU A 247 1.44 4.15 -17.80
N ALA A 248 1.09 4.89 -18.85
CA ALA A 248 0.00 5.87 -18.81
C ALA A 248 -1.36 5.25 -18.42
N ASP A 249 -1.63 4.02 -18.86
CA ASP A 249 -2.85 3.27 -18.52
C ASP A 249 -2.84 2.69 -17.09
N ALA A 250 -1.69 2.70 -16.41
CA ALA A 250 -1.51 2.22 -15.04
C ALA A 250 -1.48 3.38 -14.02
N ASN A 251 -1.91 4.58 -14.40
CA ASN A 251 -2.14 5.68 -13.46
C ASN A 251 -3.63 5.73 -13.03
N PRO A 252 -4.00 5.26 -11.83
CA PRO A 252 -5.37 5.35 -11.29
C PRO A 252 -5.99 6.75 -11.37
N HIS A 253 -5.19 7.82 -11.30
CA HIS A 253 -5.71 9.19 -11.27
C HIS A 253 -5.95 9.80 -12.66
N ASP A 254 -5.63 9.07 -13.73
CA ASP A 254 -5.98 9.44 -15.11
C ASP A 254 -7.34 8.87 -15.55
N TYR A 255 -7.95 8.00 -14.74
CA TYR A 255 -9.30 7.47 -14.97
C TYR A 255 -10.37 8.54 -14.66
N PRO A 256 -11.34 8.77 -15.56
CA PRO A 256 -12.37 9.80 -15.37
C PRO A 256 -13.29 9.52 -14.18
N GLU A 257 -13.41 8.27 -13.75
CA GLU A 257 -14.18 7.86 -12.57
C GLU A 257 -13.57 8.36 -11.26
N ILE A 258 -12.31 8.80 -11.28
CA ILE A 258 -11.58 9.36 -10.13
C ILE A 258 -11.35 10.87 -10.36
N PRO A 259 -12.36 11.71 -10.11
CA PRO A 259 -12.23 13.16 -10.27
C PRO A 259 -11.28 13.77 -9.24
N PRO A 260 -10.88 15.05 -9.41
CA PRO A 260 -10.14 15.78 -8.40
C PRO A 260 -10.82 15.80 -7.02
N LYS A 261 -10.04 16.02 -5.96
CA LYS A 261 -10.47 16.13 -4.56
C LYS A 261 -11.16 14.87 -4.03
N THR A 262 -10.67 13.71 -4.45
CA THR A 262 -11.21 12.42 -4.02
C THR A 262 -10.20 11.64 -3.18
N VAL A 263 -10.74 10.83 -2.27
CA VAL A 263 -10.03 9.80 -1.52
C VAL A 263 -10.67 8.46 -1.89
N ASN A 264 -9.86 7.54 -2.42
CA ASN A 264 -10.36 6.32 -3.04
C ASN A 264 -9.68 5.08 -2.47
N LEU A 265 -10.41 3.98 -2.41
CA LEU A 265 -9.88 2.63 -2.28
C LEU A 265 -10.08 1.92 -3.62
N ILE A 266 -8.99 1.41 -4.22
CA ILE A 266 -9.01 0.74 -5.52
C ILE A 266 -8.51 -0.70 -5.35
N VAL A 267 -9.40 -1.65 -5.61
CA VAL A 267 -9.18 -3.06 -5.25
C VAL A 267 -9.65 -3.97 -6.37
N LYS A 268 -9.03 -5.13 -6.51
CA LYS A 268 -9.42 -6.15 -7.48
C LYS A 268 -10.14 -7.29 -6.75
N PRO A 269 -11.46 -7.42 -6.92
CA PRO A 269 -12.20 -8.54 -6.36
C PRO A 269 -11.71 -9.88 -6.93
N GLU A 270 -11.69 -10.91 -6.09
CA GLU A 270 -11.33 -12.28 -6.48
C GLU A 270 -12.57 -13.01 -7.02
N ILE A 271 -13.20 -12.45 -8.05
CA ILE A 271 -14.37 -13.01 -8.73
C ILE A 271 -14.02 -13.32 -10.19
N ALA A 272 -14.69 -14.32 -10.78
CA ALA A 272 -14.48 -14.66 -12.19
C ALA A 272 -14.89 -13.47 -13.08
N ASP A 273 -13.95 -12.95 -13.89
CA ASP A 273 -14.15 -11.82 -14.80
C ASP A 273 -14.86 -12.25 -16.09
N GLU A 274 -16.03 -12.89 -15.96
CA GLU A 274 -16.73 -13.56 -17.07
C GLU A 274 -18.20 -13.13 -17.25
N GLY A 275 -18.60 -11.95 -16.78
CA GLY A 275 -20.02 -11.59 -16.71
C GLY A 275 -20.42 -10.16 -17.02
N ASP A 276 -21.73 -10.04 -17.31
CA ASP A 276 -22.54 -8.83 -17.46
C ASP A 276 -22.15 -7.73 -16.46
N ASP A 277 -21.90 -6.53 -16.99
CA ASP A 277 -21.59 -5.30 -16.25
C ASP A 277 -22.58 -5.05 -15.10
N ASN A 278 -23.85 -5.45 -15.29
CA ASN A 278 -24.91 -5.28 -14.30
C ASN A 278 -24.74 -6.18 -13.07
N LEU A 279 -24.02 -7.30 -13.17
CA LEU A 279 -23.81 -8.25 -12.08
C LEU A 279 -22.45 -8.10 -11.42
N TRP A 280 -21.45 -7.59 -12.15
CA TRP A 280 -20.09 -7.50 -11.66
C TRP A 280 -19.96 -6.60 -10.42
N ILE A 281 -20.62 -5.42 -10.40
CA ILE A 281 -20.58 -4.52 -9.24
C ILE A 281 -21.24 -5.17 -8.01
N PRO A 282 -22.49 -5.68 -8.08
CA PRO A 282 -23.09 -6.41 -6.95
C PRO A 282 -22.20 -7.53 -6.40
N GLN A 283 -21.62 -8.36 -7.26
CA GLN A 283 -20.73 -9.45 -6.84
C GLN A 283 -19.45 -8.93 -6.18
N SER A 284 -18.89 -7.84 -6.69
CA SER A 284 -17.71 -7.18 -6.14
C SER A 284 -17.98 -6.59 -4.75
N LEU A 285 -19.17 -6.03 -4.54
CA LEU A 285 -19.60 -5.54 -3.23
C LEU A 285 -19.81 -6.69 -2.26
N THR A 286 -20.49 -7.77 -2.67
CA THR A 286 -20.61 -8.98 -1.83
C THR A 286 -19.23 -9.55 -1.46
N TRP A 287 -18.30 -9.60 -2.40
CA TRP A 287 -16.92 -9.98 -2.10
C TRP A 287 -16.29 -9.04 -1.07
N PHE A 288 -16.43 -7.72 -1.26
CA PHE A 288 -15.85 -6.72 -0.35
C PHE A 288 -16.42 -6.84 1.07
N GLU A 289 -17.72 -7.03 1.20
CA GLU A 289 -18.42 -7.24 2.48
C GLU A 289 -17.89 -8.48 3.20
N GLN A 290 -17.64 -9.58 2.48
CA GLN A 290 -17.03 -10.79 3.05
C GLN A 290 -15.58 -10.58 3.54
N GLN A 291 -14.94 -9.47 3.17
CA GLN A 291 -13.62 -9.09 3.67
C GLN A 291 -13.70 -8.14 4.88
N ALA A 292 -14.89 -7.70 5.29
CA ALA A 292 -15.05 -6.87 6.47
C ALA A 292 -14.73 -7.66 7.74
N ASP A 293 -14.21 -6.95 8.75
CA ASP A 293 -14.08 -7.48 10.11
C ASP A 293 -15.43 -7.23 10.80
N ASP A 294 -16.33 -8.23 10.75
CA ASP A 294 -17.71 -8.13 11.27
C ASP A 294 -17.75 -7.78 12.78
N GLU A 295 -16.64 -7.91 13.51
CA GLU A 295 -16.56 -7.49 14.92
C GLU A 295 -16.33 -5.97 15.08
N LYS A 296 -15.85 -5.29 14.03
CA LYS A 296 -15.44 -3.88 14.07
C LYS A 296 -16.22 -2.99 13.12
N VAL A 297 -16.65 -3.52 11.99
CA VAL A 297 -17.27 -2.76 10.91
C VAL A 297 -18.58 -3.41 10.49
N ASP A 298 -19.67 -2.68 10.63
CA ASP A 298 -20.98 -3.08 10.13
C ASP A 298 -21.22 -2.49 8.74
N VAL A 299 -21.79 -3.29 7.83
CA VAL A 299 -22.30 -2.81 6.54
C VAL A 299 -23.75 -2.35 6.74
N VAL A 300 -23.97 -1.03 6.75
CA VAL A 300 -25.30 -0.44 7.00
C VAL A 300 -26.15 -0.42 5.73
N GLU A 301 -25.52 -0.15 4.59
CA GLU A 301 -26.16 -0.05 3.29
C GLU A 301 -25.18 -0.56 2.22
N SER A 302 -25.66 -1.34 1.26
CA SER A 302 -24.87 -1.75 0.10
C SER A 302 -25.73 -1.79 -1.15
N THR A 303 -25.37 -0.94 -2.11
CA THR A 303 -26.03 -0.80 -3.41
C THR A 303 -24.96 -0.63 -4.50
N PRO A 304 -25.27 -0.91 -5.78
CA PRO A 304 -24.29 -0.74 -6.85
C PRO A 304 -23.72 0.68 -7.01
N GLN A 305 -24.35 1.69 -6.41
CA GLN A 305 -23.91 3.09 -6.47
C GLN A 305 -23.26 3.57 -5.18
N ARG A 306 -23.50 2.90 -4.04
CA ARG A 306 -23.13 3.38 -2.72
C ARG A 306 -23.01 2.24 -1.71
N ILE A 307 -22.00 2.33 -0.86
CA ILE A 307 -21.85 1.49 0.34
C ILE A 307 -21.67 2.38 1.56
N CYS A 308 -22.34 2.04 2.66
CA CYS A 308 -22.23 2.72 3.95
C CYS A 308 -21.69 1.73 4.99
N LEU A 309 -20.56 2.08 5.60
CA LEU A 309 -19.91 1.31 6.64
C LEU A 309 -20.04 2.05 7.97
N ARG A 310 -20.24 1.32 9.06
CA ARG A 310 -20.23 1.88 10.42
C ARG A 310 -19.10 1.25 11.22
N GLU A 311 -18.26 2.08 11.83
CA GLU A 311 -17.25 1.66 12.80
C GLU A 311 -17.53 2.39 14.10
N LYS A 312 -17.89 1.66 15.15
CA LYS A 312 -18.33 2.22 16.44
C LYS A 312 -19.48 3.23 16.24
N ASP A 313 -19.26 4.49 16.61
CA ASP A 313 -20.25 5.57 16.53
C ASP A 313 -20.13 6.43 15.26
N SER A 314 -19.32 6.01 14.29
CA SER A 314 -19.04 6.76 13.05
C SER A 314 -19.52 6.01 11.81
N GLU A 315 -20.19 6.72 10.90
CA GLU A 315 -20.64 6.19 9.61
C GLU A 315 -19.86 6.80 8.45
N TYR A 316 -19.49 5.95 7.50
CA TYR A 316 -18.65 6.28 6.37
C TYR A 316 -19.39 5.88 5.10
N THR A 317 -19.68 6.88 4.26
CA THR A 317 -20.34 6.64 2.98
C THR A 317 -19.33 6.67 1.85
N PHE A 318 -19.44 5.71 0.94
CA PHE A 318 -18.62 5.64 -0.26
C PHE A 318 -19.51 5.55 -1.51
N LYS A 319 -19.15 6.31 -2.54
CA LYS A 319 -19.64 6.09 -3.90
C LYS A 319 -18.94 4.86 -4.46
N VAL A 320 -19.71 3.99 -5.09
CA VAL A 320 -19.20 2.80 -5.76
C VAL A 320 -19.06 3.09 -7.26
N CYS A 321 -17.89 2.82 -7.81
CA CYS A 321 -17.68 2.81 -9.27
C CYS A 321 -16.69 1.71 -9.67
N CYS A 322 -16.54 1.53 -10.97
CA CYS A 322 -15.64 0.54 -11.57
C CYS A 322 -14.70 1.25 -12.53
N ILE A 323 -13.42 0.89 -12.50
CA ILE A 323 -12.44 1.28 -13.52
C ILE A 323 -12.04 0.04 -14.31
N HIS A 324 -11.91 0.17 -15.63
CA HIS A 324 -11.46 -0.90 -16.50
C HIS A 324 -9.99 -0.71 -16.88
N HIS A 325 -9.11 -1.40 -16.16
CA HIS A 325 -7.68 -1.38 -16.44
C HIS A 325 -7.35 -2.19 -17.68
N LYS A 326 -6.79 -1.53 -18.70
CA LYS A 326 -6.54 -2.11 -20.03
C LYS A 326 -5.82 -3.46 -20.01
N ARG A 327 -4.88 -3.65 -19.07
CA ARG A 327 -4.07 -4.88 -18.95
C ARG A 327 -4.53 -5.83 -17.84
N ASN A 328 -5.47 -5.41 -16.99
CA ASN A 328 -5.76 -6.12 -15.74
C ASN A 328 -7.26 -6.22 -15.42
N GLY A 329 -8.13 -5.89 -16.37
CA GLY A 329 -9.57 -6.03 -16.21
C GLY A 329 -10.16 -5.02 -15.24
N ARG A 330 -11.26 -5.39 -14.60
CA ARG A 330 -12.06 -4.49 -13.76
C ARG A 330 -11.51 -4.38 -12.34
N HIS A 331 -11.60 -3.17 -11.78
CA HIS A 331 -11.30 -2.88 -10.39
C HIS A 331 -12.45 -2.13 -9.73
N LEU A 332 -12.75 -2.50 -8.49
CA LEU A 332 -13.75 -1.85 -7.66
C LEU A 332 -13.13 -0.60 -7.06
N VAL A 333 -13.84 0.51 -7.17
CA VAL A 333 -13.44 1.79 -6.59
C VAL A 333 -14.49 2.20 -5.57
N LEU A 334 -14.05 2.37 -4.33
CA LEU A 334 -14.85 2.97 -3.25
C LEU A 334 -14.31 4.37 -3.01
N GLN A 335 -15.07 5.37 -3.46
CA GLN A 335 -14.71 6.78 -3.33
C GLN A 335 -15.43 7.38 -2.11
N TYR A 336 -14.70 7.84 -1.11
CA TYR A 336 -15.28 8.41 0.10
C TYR A 336 -16.09 9.68 -0.19
N ILE A 337 -17.28 9.77 0.39
CA ILE A 337 -18.17 10.94 0.33
C ILE A 337 -18.15 11.59 1.70
N HIS A 338 -17.56 12.78 1.78
CA HIS A 338 -17.53 13.52 3.03
C HIS A 338 -18.92 14.12 3.32
N GLY A 339 -19.61 13.57 4.33
CA GLY A 339 -20.67 14.24 5.07
C GLY A 339 -21.71 15.00 4.25
N SER A 340 -22.22 14.44 3.16
CA SER A 340 -23.45 14.96 2.55
C SER A 340 -24.60 14.52 3.43
N ASN A 341 -25.20 15.48 4.14
CA ASN A 341 -26.52 15.32 4.71
C ASN A 341 -27.43 14.77 3.58
N PRO A 342 -28.26 13.74 3.80
CA PRO A 342 -29.07 13.12 2.73
C PRO A 342 -29.88 14.15 1.92
N GLN A 343 -30.20 15.29 2.51
CA GLN A 343 -30.91 16.42 1.89
C GLN A 343 -30.13 17.20 0.81
N ASP A 344 -28.80 17.13 0.76
CA ASP A 344 -28.03 17.87 -0.26
C ASP A 344 -28.05 17.17 -1.63
N SER A 345 -28.34 15.87 -1.67
CA SER A 345 -28.53 15.11 -2.92
C SER A 345 -29.79 15.49 -3.69
N GLU A 346 -30.81 16.07 -3.03
CA GLU A 346 -32.00 16.61 -3.70
C GLU A 346 -31.75 18.02 -4.28
N ARG A 347 -30.79 18.77 -3.74
CA ARG A 347 -30.44 20.11 -4.26
C ARG A 347 -29.67 20.04 -5.58
N GLU A 348 -28.83 19.02 -5.79
CA GLU A 348 -28.14 18.84 -7.07
C GLU A 348 -29.11 18.47 -8.22
N LYS A 349 -30.15 17.67 -7.94
CA LYS A 349 -31.20 17.37 -8.95
C LYS A 349 -32.02 18.60 -9.34
N HIS A 350 -32.17 19.58 -8.45
CA HIS A 350 -32.84 20.84 -8.76
C HIS A 350 -31.98 21.82 -9.55
N HIS A 351 -30.65 21.66 -9.58
CA HIS A 351 -29.78 22.52 -10.37
C HIS A 351 -29.61 22.05 -11.82
N GLU A 352 -29.76 20.74 -12.10
CA GLU A 352 -29.79 20.21 -13.46
C GLU A 352 -31.13 20.41 -14.18
N SER A 353 -32.20 20.74 -13.46
CA SER A 353 -33.51 21.05 -14.06
C SER A 353 -33.68 22.53 -14.46
N PHE A 354 -32.62 23.35 -14.32
CA PHE A 354 -32.59 24.76 -14.74
C PHE A 354 -31.41 25.10 -15.67
N ARG A 355 -30.91 24.13 -16.44
CA ARG A 355 -29.99 24.40 -17.57
C ARG A 355 -30.53 23.89 -18.88
#